data_AF-A0A2M7J2W0-F1
#
_entry.id   AF-A0A2M7J2W0-F1
#
_cell.length_a   1.000
_cell.length_b   1.000
_cell.length_c   1.000
_cell.angle_alpha   90.00
_cell.angle_beta   90.00
_cell.angle_gamma   90.00
#
_symmetry.space_group_name_H-M   'P 1'
#
loop_
_entity.id
_entity.type
_entity.pdbx_description
1 polymer ?
#
loop_
_entity_poly.entity_id
_entity_poly.type
_entity_poly.pdbx_seq_one_letter_code
_entity_poly.pdbx_strand_id
1 'polypeptide(L)' 'VLRAAYQDGRPSDWIAERAHIKAVALPYTVGGTAQAIDLFGLFDDTLTRLLAGLK' A
#
# COMPACT_ATOMS: atom_id res chain seq x y z
N VAL A 1 5.69 0.46 7.02
CA VAL A 1 5.56 1.83 6.48
C VAL A 1 4.41 1.84 5.49
N LEU A 2 3.41 2.69 5.68
CA LEU A 2 2.32 2.86 4.72
C LEU A 2 2.60 4.08 3.84
N ARG A 3 2.33 3.96 2.54
CA ARG A 3 2.41 5.08 1.60
C ARG A 3 1.27 5.06 0.61
N ALA A 4 0.95 6.22 0.05
CA ALA A 4 0.02 6.30 -1.06
C ALA A 4 0.64 5.86 -2.38
N ALA A 5 -0.19 5.30 -3.26
CA ALA A 5 0.24 4.84 -4.59
C ALA A 5 0.88 5.96 -5.43
N TYR A 6 0.43 7.21 -5.27
CA TYR A 6 0.93 8.38 -5.99
C TYR A 6 2.17 9.04 -5.35
N GLN A 7 2.63 8.57 -4.18
CA GLN A 7 3.85 9.06 -3.54
C GLN A 7 5.08 8.31 -4.07
N ASP A 8 6.22 9.00 -4.16
CA ASP A 8 7.51 8.39 -4.44
C ASP A 8 7.83 7.31 -3.38
N GLY A 9 8.27 6.13 -3.82
CA GLY A 9 8.58 5.00 -2.94
C GLY A 9 9.88 5.14 -2.16
N ARG A 10 10.86 5.89 -2.67
CA ARG A 10 12.24 5.94 -2.14
C ARG A 10 12.30 6.26 -0.64
N PRO A 11 11.56 7.26 -0.10
CA PRO A 11 11.62 7.56 1.34
C PRO A 11 11.04 6.43 2.20
N SER A 12 9.98 5.78 1.72
CA SER A 12 9.32 4.68 2.44
C SER A 12 10.19 3.42 2.45
N ASP A 13 10.84 3.11 1.33
CA ASP A 13 11.72 1.97 1.20
C ASP A 13 12.98 2.15 2.07
N TRP A 14 13.58 3.34 2.05
CA TRP A 14 14.75 3.67 2.86
C TRP A 14 14.53 3.48 4.37
N ILE A 15 13.38 3.92 4.90
CA ILE A 15 13.09 3.74 6.34
C ILE A 15 12.67 2.31 6.66
N ALA A 16 11.96 1.64 5.74
CA ALA A 16 11.56 0.24 5.86
C ALA A 16 12.77 -0.69 6.00
N GLU A 17 13.80 -0.50 5.16
CA GLU A 17 15.05 -1.27 5.22
C GLU A 17 15.76 -1.10 6.57
N ARG A 18 15.82 0.12 7.09
CA ARG A 18 16.54 0.44 8.34
C ARG A 18 15.81 -0.01 9.60
N ALA A 19 14.49 0.09 9.60
CA ALA A 19 13.66 -0.31 10.72
C ALA A 19 13.26 -1.79 10.66
N HIS A 20 13.67 -2.53 9.62
CA HIS A 20 13.30 -3.93 9.39
C HIS A 20 11.77 -4.17 9.40
N ILE A 21 11.02 -3.23 8.81
CA ILE A 21 9.56 -3.31 8.70
C ILE A 21 9.15 -3.28 7.22
N LYS A 22 8.01 -3.88 6.87
CA LYS A 22 7.55 -3.89 5.48
C LYS A 22 7.04 -2.52 5.01
N ALA A 23 7.39 -2.13 3.79
CA ALA A 23 6.76 -1.01 3.09
C ALA A 23 5.53 -1.49 2.30
N VAL A 24 4.40 -0.82 2.44
CA VAL A 24 3.13 -1.17 1.79
C VAL A 24 2.55 0.07 1.12
N ALA A 25 2.32 -0.02 -0.19
CA ALA A 25 1.64 1.00 -0.96
C ALA A 25 0.14 0.67 -1.06
N LEU A 26 -0.72 1.61 -0.64
CA LEU A 26 -2.17 1.46 -0.66
C LEU A 26 -2.81 2.29 -1.79
N PRO A 27 -3.98 1.87 -2.31
CA PRO A 27 -4.69 2.55 -3.40
C PRO A 27 -5.21 3.95 -3.06
N TYR A 28 -5.71 4.19 -1.83
CA TYR A 28 -6.32 5.46 -1.32
C TYR A 28 -7.47 6.08 -2.14
N THR A 29 -7.75 5.59 -3.35
CA THR A 29 -8.87 6.00 -4.21
C THR A 29 -9.23 4.86 -5.16
N VAL A 30 -10.47 4.86 -5.65
CA VAL A 30 -10.87 4.04 -6.81
C VAL A 30 -9.99 4.43 -8.01
N GLY A 31 -9.49 3.44 -8.73
CA GLY A 31 -8.50 3.56 -9.80
C GLY A 31 -7.05 3.67 -9.31
N GLY A 32 -6.80 3.69 -7.99
CA GLY A 32 -5.45 3.80 -7.43
C GLY A 32 -4.58 2.54 -7.66
N THR A 33 -5.21 1.40 -7.93
CA THR A 33 -4.58 0.14 -8.32
C THR A 33 -5.45 -0.55 -9.36
N ALA A 34 -4.89 -1.56 -10.05
CA ALA A 34 -5.66 -2.37 -11.00
C ALA A 34 -6.82 -3.16 -10.35
N GLN A 35 -6.76 -3.38 -9.02
CA GLN A 35 -7.78 -4.09 -8.25
C GLN A 35 -8.88 -3.16 -7.72
N ALA A 36 -8.56 -1.88 -7.45
CA ALA A 36 -9.48 -0.91 -6.88
C ALA A 36 -10.41 -0.29 -7.95
N ILE A 37 -11.21 -1.09 -8.66
CA ILE A 37 -12.07 -0.60 -9.77
C ILE A 37 -13.43 -0.02 -9.31
N ASP A 38 -13.82 -0.29 -8.06
CA ASP A 38 -14.97 0.29 -7.38
C ASP A 38 -14.67 0.46 -5.88
N LEU A 39 -15.64 0.95 -5.09
CA LEU A 39 -15.45 1.15 -3.65
C LEU A 39 -15.22 -0.16 -2.89
N PHE A 40 -15.83 -1.27 -3.30
CA PHE A 40 -15.63 -2.56 -2.63
C PHE A 40 -14.23 -3.10 -2.94
N GLY A 41 -13.83 -3.10 -4.22
CA GLY A 41 -12.49 -3.47 -4.66
C GLY A 41 -11.40 -2.61 -4.04
N LEU A 42 -11.67 -1.32 -3.78
CA LEU A 42 -10.77 -0.44 -3.04
C LEU A 42 -10.51 -0.97 -1.62
N PHE A 43 -11.56 -1.34 -0.88
CA PHE A 43 -11.42 -1.86 0.48
C PHE A 43 -10.80 -3.27 0.49
N ASP A 44 -11.19 -4.16 -0.42
CA ASP A 44 -10.63 -5.50 -0.53
C ASP A 44 -9.13 -5.47 -0.86
N ASP A 45 -8.71 -4.62 -1.80
CA ASP A 45 -7.31 -4.40 -2.14
C ASP A 45 -6.54 -3.80 -0.95
N THR A 46 -7.15 -2.86 -0.22
CA THR A 46 -6.56 -2.27 0.98
C THR A 46 -6.31 -3.32 2.07
N LEU A 47 -7.30 -4.15 2.39
CA LEU A 47 -7.17 -5.20 3.40
C LEU A 47 -6.14 -6.24 2.99
N THR A 48 -6.16 -6.68 1.73
CA THR A 48 -5.21 -7.65 1.19
C THR A 48 -3.76 -7.16 1.33
N ARG A 49 -3.50 -5.90 0.99
CA ARG A 49 -2.17 -5.29 1.11
C ARG A 49 -1.70 -5.14 2.55
N LEU A 50 -2.61 -4.74 3.45
CA LEU A 50 -2.30 -4.63 4.88
C LEU A 50 -1.95 -6.00 5.48
N LEU A 51 -2.72 -7.05 5.16
CA LEU A 51 -2.44 -8.41 5.61
C LEU A 51 -1.12 -8.95 5.07
N ALA A 52 -0.79 -8.65 3.81
CA ALA A 52 0.51 -9.02 3.22
C ALA A 52 1.70 -8.32 3.90
N GLY A 53 1.49 -7.09 4.38
CA GLY A 53 2.47 -6.33 5.15
C GLY A 53 2.63 -6.76 6.61
N LEU A 54 1.72 -7.59 7.13
CA LEU A 54 1.74 -8.09 8.51
C LEU A 54 2.51 -9.42 8.65
N LYS A 55 2.44 -10.28 7.62
CA LYS A 55 3.35 -11.42 7.46
C LYS A 55 4.78 -10.94 7.24
#